data_AF-A0A9P5NCL5-F1
#
_entry.id   AF-A0A9P5NCL5-F1
#
_cell.length_a   1.000
_cell.length_b   1.000
_cell.length_c   1.000
_cell.angle_alpha   90.00
_cell.angle_beta   90.00
_cell.angle_gamma   90.00
#
_symmetry.space_group_name_H-M   'P 1'
#
loop_
_entity.id
_entity.type
_entity.pdbx_description
1 polymer ?
#
loop_
_entity_poly.entity_id
_entity_poly.type
_entity_poly.pdbx_seq_one_letter_code
_entity_poly.pdbx_strand_id
1 'polypeptide(L)'
;TSGLIPKPDGEAGRPGRGGYNLEQALGWEAKKYQSIKTYVKKLVEEHLDPTKNFSSQSLTGLVNVRTLACQKFPVLQDYADSWPVIDLICLDLKYTSGRAR
;
A
#
# COMPACT_ATOMS: atom_id res chain seq x y z
N THR A 1 -12.06 -19.16 -10.82
CA THR A 1 -11.12 -18.85 -9.73
C THR A 1 -10.26 -17.71 -10.21
N SER A 2 -10.43 -16.49 -9.67
CA SER A 2 -9.64 -15.34 -10.12
C SER A 2 -8.16 -15.63 -9.85
N GLY A 3 -7.35 -15.78 -10.88
CA GLY A 3 -5.91 -16.10 -10.82
C GLY A 3 -5.05 -14.95 -10.27
N LEU A 4 -5.60 -14.14 -9.37
CA LEU A 4 -4.93 -13.01 -8.75
C LEU A 4 -4.06 -13.46 -7.58
N ILE A 5 -2.95 -12.78 -7.38
CA ILE A 5 -1.98 -13.06 -6.34
C ILE A 5 -2.58 -12.64 -4.98
N PRO A 6 -2.81 -13.58 -4.05
CA PRO A 6 -3.40 -13.27 -2.75
C PRO A 6 -2.41 -12.53 -1.85
N LYS A 7 -2.93 -11.86 -0.83
CA LYS A 7 -2.12 -11.24 0.22
C LYS A 7 -1.48 -12.34 1.08
N PRO A 8 -0.19 -12.22 1.46
CA PRO A 8 0.41 -13.12 2.45
C PRO A 8 -0.26 -12.99 3.83
N ASP A 9 -0.15 -14.03 4.64
CA ASP A 9 -0.60 -13.99 6.04
C ASP A 9 0.20 -12.97 6.85
N GLY A 10 -0.49 -12.26 7.74
CA GLY A 10 0.10 -11.28 8.64
C GLY A 10 0.11 -9.84 8.11
N GLU A 11 0.83 -8.97 8.82
CA GLU A 11 0.86 -7.53 8.54
C GLU A 11 2.17 -7.08 7.89
N ALA A 12 2.08 -6.30 6.81
CA ALA A 12 3.24 -5.71 6.16
C ALA A 12 4.02 -4.78 7.12
N GLY A 13 5.36 -4.88 7.09
CA GLY A 13 6.27 -4.07 7.90
C GLY A 13 6.51 -4.59 9.32
N ARG A 14 6.09 -5.82 9.63
CA ARG A 14 6.33 -6.48 10.93
C ARG A 14 7.08 -7.83 10.81
N PRO A 15 8.24 -7.87 10.12
CA PRO A 15 9.01 -9.11 10.03
C PRO A 15 9.41 -9.59 11.44
N GLY A 16 9.24 -10.88 11.71
CA GLY A 16 9.58 -11.49 13.01
C GLY A 16 8.52 -11.32 14.12
N ARG A 17 7.38 -10.67 13.84
CA ARG A 17 6.24 -10.55 14.78
C ARG A 17 4.93 -11.07 14.20
N GLY A 18 5.02 -12.08 13.32
CA GLY A 18 3.86 -12.63 12.60
C GLY A 18 3.41 -11.79 11.40
N GLY A 19 4.23 -10.84 10.95
CA GLY A 19 4.04 -10.11 9.69
C GLY A 19 5.15 -10.40 8.68
N TYR A 20 5.13 -9.67 7.56
CA TYR A 20 6.07 -9.87 6.45
C TYR A 20 6.73 -8.56 5.99
N ASN A 21 7.81 -8.71 5.23
CA ASN A 21 8.42 -7.60 4.51
C ASN A 21 7.73 -7.45 3.15
N LEU A 22 7.20 -6.26 2.88
CA LEU A 22 6.41 -5.99 1.67
C LEU A 22 7.23 -6.12 0.37
N GLU A 23 8.46 -5.60 0.34
CA GLU A 23 9.32 -5.66 -0.84
C GLU A 23 9.68 -7.11 -1.19
N GLN A 24 10.02 -7.91 -0.18
CA GLN A 24 10.30 -9.34 -0.35
C GLN A 24 9.07 -10.12 -0.81
N ALA A 25 7.89 -9.84 -0.24
CA ALA A 25 6.65 -10.52 -0.61
C ALA A 25 6.19 -10.23 -2.04
N LEU A 26 6.48 -9.02 -2.55
CA LEU A 26 6.13 -8.63 -3.92
C LEU A 26 7.09 -9.18 -4.97
N GLY A 27 8.35 -9.40 -4.60
CA GLY A 27 9.38 -9.94 -5.50
C GLY A 27 9.67 -9.03 -6.71
N TRP A 28 9.30 -7.76 -6.64
CA TRP A 28 9.57 -6.80 -7.71
C TRP A 28 11.05 -6.41 -7.73
N GLU A 29 11.53 -6.04 -8.92
CA GLU A 29 12.82 -5.39 -9.05
C GLU A 29 12.85 -4.08 -8.22
N ALA A 30 13.99 -3.78 -7.60
CA ALA A 30 14.10 -2.73 -6.59
C ALA A 30 13.68 -1.35 -7.11
N LYS A 31 14.08 -0.98 -8.35
CA LYS A 31 13.66 0.31 -8.94
C LYS A 31 12.16 0.34 -9.19
N LYS A 32 11.56 -0.76 -9.67
CA LYS A 32 10.10 -0.89 -9.82
C LYS A 32 9.39 -0.73 -8.47
N TYR A 33 9.85 -1.41 -7.43
CA TYR A 33 9.28 -1.27 -6.08
C TYR A 33 9.35 0.17 -5.59
N GLN A 34 10.51 0.82 -5.68
CA GLN A 34 10.66 2.20 -5.25
C GLN A 34 9.84 3.19 -6.06
N SER A 35 9.69 2.98 -7.37
CA SER A 35 8.85 3.82 -8.24
C SER A 35 7.39 3.75 -7.82
N ILE A 36 6.87 2.54 -7.58
CA ILE A 36 5.48 2.34 -7.15
C ILE A 36 5.27 2.91 -5.74
N LYS A 37 6.18 2.60 -4.80
CA LYS A 37 6.12 3.10 -3.42
C LYS A 37 6.10 4.63 -3.36
N THR A 38 7.00 5.28 -4.09
CA THR A 38 7.08 6.75 -4.12
C THR A 38 5.81 7.37 -4.69
N TYR A 39 5.24 6.76 -5.73
CA TYR A 39 4.00 7.25 -6.32
C TYR A 39 2.79 7.06 -5.39
N VAL A 40 2.64 5.89 -4.75
CA VAL A 40 1.57 5.66 -3.78
C VAL A 40 1.69 6.63 -2.60
N LYS A 41 2.91 6.86 -2.10
CA LYS A 41 3.16 7.85 -1.04
C LYS A 41 2.66 9.25 -1.43
N LYS A 42 2.98 9.70 -2.64
CA LYS A 42 2.48 10.99 -3.16
C LYS A 42 0.93 11.02 -3.16
N LEU A 43 0.28 9.96 -3.62
CA LEU A 43 -1.19 9.89 -3.63
C LEU A 43 -1.79 9.89 -2.21
N VAL A 44 -1.11 9.26 -1.24
CA VAL A 44 -1.50 9.31 0.18
C VAL A 44 -1.47 10.75 0.68
N GLU A 45 -0.40 11.50 0.38
CA GLU A 45 -0.26 12.91 0.78
C GLU A 45 -1.31 13.82 0.10
N GLU A 46 -1.72 13.52 -1.13
CA GLU A 46 -2.68 14.32 -1.89
C GLU A 46 -4.16 14.00 -1.56
N HIS A 47 -4.47 12.77 -1.17
CA HIS A 47 -5.86 12.29 -1.08
C HIS A 47 -6.29 11.75 0.29
N LEU A 48 -5.35 11.49 1.20
CA LEU A 48 -5.63 10.94 2.52
C LEU A 48 -5.21 11.91 3.63
N ASP A 49 -5.73 11.65 4.83
CA ASP A 49 -5.47 12.48 6.01
C ASP A 49 -4.35 11.84 6.85
N PRO A 50 -3.14 12.43 6.91
CA PRO A 50 -2.02 11.85 7.64
C PRO A 50 -2.23 11.79 9.16
N THR A 51 -3.23 12.48 9.70
CA THR A 51 -3.57 12.44 11.13
C THR A 51 -4.46 11.25 11.51
N LYS A 52 -4.99 10.53 10.50
CA LYS A 52 -5.92 9.42 10.67
C LYS A 52 -5.28 8.08 10.34
N ASN A 53 -5.68 7.04 11.08
CA ASN A 53 -5.33 5.67 10.73
C ASN A 53 -6.10 5.23 9.46
N PHE A 54 -5.69 4.10 8.86
CA PHE A 54 -6.27 3.57 7.63
C PHE A 54 -7.80 3.42 7.68
N SER A 55 -8.34 2.82 8.75
CA SER A 55 -9.78 2.58 8.91
C SER A 55 -10.60 3.85 9.09
N SER A 56 -9.95 4.96 9.45
CA SER A 56 -10.57 6.27 9.60
C SER A 56 -10.42 7.16 8.36
N GLN A 57 -9.79 6.66 7.28
CA GLN A 57 -9.68 7.40 6.02
C GLN A 57 -11.02 7.50 5.30
N SER A 58 -11.17 8.52 4.46
CA SER A 58 -12.34 8.62 3.59
C SER A 58 -12.32 7.50 2.54
N LEU A 59 -13.48 6.86 2.33
CA LEU A 59 -13.61 5.82 1.31
C LEU A 59 -13.27 6.37 -0.10
N THR A 60 -13.73 7.57 -0.40
CA THR A 60 -13.44 8.26 -1.68
C THR A 60 -11.93 8.45 -1.88
N GLY A 61 -11.19 8.88 -0.85
CA GLY A 61 -9.74 9.01 -0.92
C GLY A 61 -9.06 7.67 -1.18
N LEU A 62 -9.44 6.62 -0.46
CA LEU A 62 -8.89 5.26 -0.64
C LEU A 62 -9.16 4.73 -2.07
N VAL A 63 -10.37 4.94 -2.59
CA VAL A 63 -10.73 4.55 -3.97
C VAL A 63 -9.90 5.33 -5.00
N ASN A 64 -9.68 6.63 -4.80
CA ASN A 64 -8.85 7.44 -5.68
C ASN A 64 -7.39 6.95 -5.71
N VAL A 65 -6.78 6.74 -4.54
CA VAL A 65 -5.39 6.24 -4.45
C VAL A 65 -5.26 4.90 -5.17
N ARG A 66 -6.19 3.96 -4.92
CA ARG A 66 -6.19 2.64 -5.57
C ARG A 66 -6.32 2.76 -7.09
N THR A 67 -7.27 3.56 -7.56
CA THR A 67 -7.55 3.73 -8.98
C THR A 67 -6.36 4.34 -9.71
N LEU A 68 -5.81 5.45 -9.20
CA LEU A 68 -4.67 6.14 -9.80
C LEU A 68 -3.41 5.27 -9.79
N ALA A 69 -3.15 4.53 -8.70
CA ALA A 69 -2.05 3.59 -8.65
C ALA A 69 -2.18 2.47 -9.71
N CYS A 70 -3.35 1.84 -9.84
CA CYS A 70 -3.59 0.78 -10.82
C CYS A 70 -3.58 1.28 -12.28
N GLN A 71 -3.98 2.53 -12.52
CA GLN A 71 -3.85 3.18 -13.83
C GLN A 71 -2.39 3.44 -14.19
N LYS A 72 -1.58 3.92 -13.23
CA LYS A 72 -0.16 4.21 -13.46
C LYS A 72 0.69 2.95 -13.56
N PHE A 73 0.37 1.92 -12.78
CA PHE A 73 1.10 0.66 -12.69
C PHE A 73 0.14 -0.52 -12.83
N PRO A 74 -0.16 -0.98 -14.07
CA PRO A 74 -1.09 -2.06 -14.32
C PRO A 74 -0.77 -3.38 -13.60
N VAL A 75 0.50 -3.65 -13.25
CA VAL A 75 0.91 -4.82 -12.45
C VAL A 75 0.14 -4.94 -11.12
N LEU A 76 -0.36 -3.83 -10.57
CA LEU A 76 -1.13 -3.83 -9.32
C LEU A 76 -2.50 -4.51 -9.49
N GLN A 77 -2.97 -4.70 -10.72
CA GLN A 77 -4.20 -5.41 -11.04
C GLN A 77 -4.04 -6.93 -10.95
N ASP A 78 -2.81 -7.44 -10.93
CA ASP A 78 -2.50 -8.87 -10.76
C ASP A 78 -2.70 -9.35 -9.31
N TYR A 79 -2.97 -8.43 -8.38
CA TYR A 79 -3.07 -8.71 -6.96
C TYR A 79 -4.51 -8.59 -6.47
N ALA A 80 -4.95 -9.58 -5.69
CA ALA A 80 -6.30 -9.61 -5.11
C ALA A 80 -6.54 -8.34 -4.27
N ASP A 81 -7.70 -7.72 -4.44
CA ASP A 81 -8.10 -6.51 -3.72
C ASP A 81 -7.10 -5.33 -3.78
N SER A 82 -6.15 -5.38 -4.71
CA SER A 82 -5.02 -4.44 -4.79
C SER A 82 -4.28 -4.32 -3.45
N TRP A 83 -4.10 -5.43 -2.73
CA TRP A 83 -3.45 -5.47 -1.42
C TRP A 83 -2.06 -4.79 -1.37
N PRO A 84 -1.21 -4.76 -2.42
CA PRO A 84 0.06 -4.05 -2.35
C PRO A 84 -0.12 -2.55 -2.13
N VAL A 85 -1.16 -1.95 -2.74
CA VAL A 85 -1.49 -0.53 -2.56
C VAL A 85 -1.97 -0.29 -1.14
N ILE A 86 -2.84 -1.17 -0.62
CA ILE A 86 -3.37 -1.08 0.74
C ILE A 86 -2.25 -1.13 1.78
N ASP A 87 -1.30 -2.05 1.61
CA ASP A 87 -0.16 -2.16 2.53
C ASP A 87 0.77 -0.96 2.46
N LEU A 88 1.03 -0.42 1.26
CA LEU A 88 1.81 0.82 1.11
C LEU A 88 1.14 2.00 1.82
N ILE A 89 -0.18 2.17 1.66
CA ILE A 89 -0.95 3.19 2.38
C ILE A 89 -0.81 2.99 3.89
N CYS A 90 -1.00 1.76 4.38
CA CYS A 90 -0.87 1.45 5.81
C CYS A 90 0.51 1.77 6.36
N LEU A 91 1.57 1.43 5.62
CA LEU A 91 2.95 1.72 6.01
C LEU A 91 3.21 3.23 6.09
N ASP A 92 2.76 4.00 5.10
CA ASP A 92 2.95 5.45 5.09
C ASP A 92 2.16 6.15 6.20
N LEU A 93 0.89 5.80 6.40
CA LEU A 93 0.06 6.38 7.47
C LEU A 93 0.60 6.08 8.89
N LYS A 94 1.17 4.89 9.10
CA LYS A 94 1.83 4.56 10.38
C LYS A 94 3.08 5.40 10.62
N TYR A 95 3.84 5.65 9.56
CA TYR A 95 5.04 6.48 9.63
C TYR A 95 4.70 7.95 9.90
N THR A 96 3.68 8.50 9.23
CA THR A 96 3.26 9.91 9.39
C THR A 96 2.58 10.16 10.74
N SER A 97 1.68 9.28 11.18
CA SER A 97 1.02 9.41 12.49
C SER A 97 1.98 9.28 13.69
N GLY A 98 3.11 8.58 13.52
CA GLY A 98 4.19 8.55 14.50
C GLY A 98 5.00 9.85 14.57
N ARG A 99 5.06 10.61 13.46
CA ARG A 99 5.77 11.91 13.36
C ARG A 99 4.90 13.12 13.69
N ALA A 100 3.58 13.00 13.58
CA ALA A 100 2.63 14.06 13.94
C ALA A 100 2.40 14.21 15.45
N ARG A 101 3.11 13.44 16.28
CA ARG A 101 3.06 13.49 17.75
C ARG A 101 4.14 14.38 18.34
#